data_AF-A0A4Z0M5F5-F1
#
_entry.id   AF-A0A4Z0M5F5-F1
#
_cell.length_a   1.000
_cell.length_b   1.000
_cell.length_c   1.000
_cell.angle_alpha   90.00
_cell.angle_beta   90.00
_cell.angle_gamma   90.00
#
_symmetry.space_group_name_H-M   'P 1'
#
loop_
_entity.id
_entity.type
_entity.pdbx_description
1 polymer ?
#
loop_
_entity_poly.entity_id
_entity_poly.type
_entity_poly.pdbx_seq_one_letter_code
_entity_poly.pdbx_strand_id
1 'polypeptide(L)'
;MNHDFLNRRKHERFSTAQALFIEVEGRSGGRESDNMVLRCEAVDISVGGLRIEVPEAIPAGARLNIAVPFGDWKDNLELAGKAMWCRPAEGCPGYWVGLQLEDACREDMERWCQVVYLMSRDRQASRSA
;
A
#
# COMPACT_ATOMS: atom_id res chain seq x y z
N MET A 1 12.79 14.90 -29.14
CA MET A 1 13.04 14.97 -27.68
C MET A 1 11.71 14.76 -26.99
N ASN A 2 11.49 13.57 -26.43
CA ASN A 2 10.18 13.17 -25.88
C ASN A 2 10.05 13.64 -24.42
N HIS A 3 8.87 14.16 -24.08
CA HIS A 3 8.52 14.80 -22.82
C HIS A 3 8.28 13.74 -21.71
N ASP A 4 9.24 13.56 -20.80
CA ASP A 4 9.08 12.75 -19.56
C ASP A 4 8.57 13.56 -18.34
N PHE A 5 8.16 14.82 -18.53
CA PHE A 5 7.72 15.71 -17.44
C PHE A 5 6.40 15.30 -16.76
N LEU A 6 5.64 14.36 -17.34
CA LEU A 6 4.40 13.85 -16.75
C LEU A 6 4.64 12.75 -15.71
N ASN A 7 5.84 12.17 -15.66
CA ASN A 7 6.17 11.12 -14.71
C ASN A 7 6.56 11.72 -13.36
N ARG A 8 5.55 12.05 -12.55
CA ARG A 8 5.75 12.55 -11.16
C ARG A 8 6.24 11.48 -10.18
N ARG A 9 6.52 10.26 -10.63
CA ARG A 9 6.96 9.17 -9.75
C ARG A 9 8.40 9.44 -9.31
N LYS A 10 8.58 9.57 -8.01
CA LYS A 10 9.89 9.79 -7.38
C LYS A 10 10.64 8.49 -7.06
N HIS A 11 9.95 7.35 -7.04
CA HIS A 11 10.48 6.07 -6.58
C HIS A 11 10.10 4.95 -7.55
N GLU A 12 11.03 4.01 -7.75
CA GLU A 12 10.81 2.77 -8.48
C GLU A 12 9.77 1.90 -7.76
N ARG A 13 8.97 1.15 -8.52
CA ARG A 13 7.91 0.27 -8.03
C ARG A 13 8.22 -1.18 -8.33
N PHE A 14 8.02 -2.03 -7.33
CA PHE A 14 8.23 -3.46 -7.44
C PHE A 14 6.90 -4.18 -7.24
N SER A 15 6.54 -5.04 -8.18
CA SER A 15 5.39 -5.93 -8.04
C SER A 15 5.62 -6.88 -6.88
N THR A 16 4.61 -7.03 -6.04
CA THR A 16 4.60 -7.94 -4.89
C THR A 16 3.19 -8.54 -4.79
N ALA A 17 3.02 -9.53 -3.92
CA ALA A 17 1.73 -10.07 -3.49
C ALA A 17 1.70 -10.09 -1.95
N GLN A 18 2.18 -9.00 -1.35
CA GLN A 18 2.28 -8.88 0.10
C GLN A 18 0.89 -8.66 0.69
N ALA A 19 0.49 -9.55 1.59
CA ALA A 19 -0.71 -9.35 2.39
C ALA A 19 -0.50 -8.19 3.36
N LEU A 20 -1.49 -7.31 3.45
CA LEU A 20 -1.53 -6.18 4.36
C LEU A 20 -2.95 -5.94 4.85
N PHE A 21 -3.09 -5.21 5.94
CA PHE A 21 -4.37 -4.83 6.50
C PHE A 21 -4.54 -3.32 6.36
N ILE A 22 -5.72 -2.89 5.91
CA ILE A 22 -6.07 -1.48 5.83
C ILE A 22 -7.29 -1.18 6.68
N GLU A 23 -7.34 0.04 7.19
CA GLU A 23 -8.47 0.62 7.87
C GLU A 23 -8.68 2.02 7.27
N VAL A 24 -9.89 2.33 6.81
CA VAL A 24 -10.19 3.63 6.21
C VAL A 24 -10.66 4.58 7.30
N GLU A 25 -9.93 5.67 7.54
CA GLU A 25 -10.28 6.66 8.54
C GLU A 25 -11.65 7.30 8.23
N GLY A 26 -12.49 7.44 9.25
CA GLY A 26 -13.77 8.15 9.12
C GLY A 26 -14.87 7.39 8.39
N ARG A 27 -14.68 6.11 8.03
CA ARG A 27 -15.78 5.18 7.68
C ARG A 27 -16.59 4.78 8.92
N SER A 28 -16.89 5.71 9.83
CA SER A 28 -17.71 5.44 11.02
C SER A 28 -19.18 5.65 10.69
N GLY A 29 -19.79 4.66 10.03
CA GLY A 29 -21.24 4.58 9.85
C GLY A 29 -21.91 3.97 11.09
N GLY A 30 -22.05 4.74 12.17
CA GLY A 30 -23.01 4.43 13.23
C GLY A 30 -22.69 3.25 14.16
N ARG A 31 -21.57 3.32 14.87
CA ARG A 31 -21.25 2.76 16.22
C ARG A 31 -19.72 2.81 16.33
N GLU A 32 -19.19 3.29 17.45
CA GLU A 32 -17.75 3.46 17.73
C GLU A 32 -16.91 2.16 17.71
N SER A 33 -17.41 1.05 17.13
CA SER A 33 -16.79 -0.28 17.19
C SER A 33 -16.67 -0.97 15.83
N ASP A 34 -16.99 -0.31 14.72
CA ASP A 34 -16.92 -0.89 13.37
C ASP A 34 -16.01 -0.07 12.45
N ASN A 35 -14.74 0.09 12.84
CA ASN A 35 -13.72 0.39 11.84
C ASN A 35 -13.35 -0.93 11.17
N MET A 36 -13.93 -1.18 10.00
CA MET A 36 -13.70 -2.41 9.25
C MET A 36 -12.24 -2.49 8.78
N VAL A 37 -11.46 -3.36 9.43
CA VAL A 37 -10.11 -3.72 8.99
C VAL A 37 -10.21 -4.72 7.84
N LEU A 38 -9.76 -4.30 6.65
CA LEU A 38 -9.78 -5.11 5.43
C LEU A 38 -8.40 -5.74 5.20
N ARG A 39 -8.35 -7.07 5.12
CA ARG A 39 -7.18 -7.77 4.58
C ARG A 39 -7.17 -7.63 3.06
N CYS A 40 -6.07 -7.16 2.51
CA CYS A 40 -5.88 -6.97 1.08
C CYS A 40 -4.45 -7.32 0.67
N GLU A 41 -4.17 -7.24 -0.63
CA GLU A 41 -2.86 -7.54 -1.20
C GLU A 41 -2.29 -6.30 -1.88
N ALA A 42 -1.02 -6.00 -1.60
CA ALA A 42 -0.26 -5.07 -2.41
C ALA A 42 0.08 -5.72 -3.75
N VAL A 43 -0.33 -5.07 -4.83
CA VAL A 43 0.01 -5.41 -6.22
C VAL A 43 1.42 -4.91 -6.56
N ASP A 44 1.76 -3.72 -6.09
CA ASP A 44 3.13 -3.19 -6.13
C ASP A 44 3.38 -2.16 -5.03
N ILE A 45 4.65 -2.02 -4.67
CA ILE A 45 5.12 -1.14 -3.61
C ILE A 45 6.30 -0.29 -4.08
N SER A 46 6.48 0.84 -3.41
CA SER A 46 7.63 1.74 -3.48
C SER A 46 7.83 2.39 -2.12
N VAL A 47 8.98 3.03 -1.91
CA VAL A 47 9.25 3.78 -0.67
C VAL A 47 8.17 4.82 -0.36
N GLY A 48 7.61 5.47 -1.39
CA GLY A 48 6.62 6.56 -1.21
C GLY A 48 5.16 6.17 -1.41
N GLY A 49 4.85 4.89 -1.62
CA GLY A 49 3.47 4.51 -1.93
C GLY A 49 3.30 3.08 -2.40
N LEU A 50 2.05 2.66 -2.44
CA LEU A 50 1.64 1.29 -2.74
C LEU A 50 0.40 1.28 -3.63
N ARG A 51 0.23 0.21 -4.39
CA ARG A 51 -1.01 -0.10 -5.10
C ARG A 51 -1.57 -1.37 -4.49
N ILE A 52 -2.81 -1.31 -4.06
CA ILE A 52 -3.51 -2.42 -3.41
C ILE A 52 -4.76 -2.81 -4.19
N GLU A 53 -5.17 -4.04 -4.01
CA GLU A 53 -6.46 -4.56 -4.48
C GLU A 53 -7.42 -4.71 -3.31
N VAL A 54 -8.62 -4.13 -3.44
CA VAL A 54 -9.64 -4.12 -2.40
C VAL A 54 -11.00 -4.54 -2.98
N PRO A 55 -11.88 -5.17 -2.19
CA PRO A 55 -13.19 -5.62 -2.68
C PRO A 55 -14.14 -4.44 -2.97
N GLU A 56 -13.95 -3.30 -2.33
CA GLU A 56 -14.82 -2.13 -2.42
C GLU A 56 -14.09 -0.86 -2.83
N ALA A 57 -14.80 0.07 -3.46
CA ALA A 57 -14.24 1.36 -3.84
C ALA A 57 -13.88 2.20 -2.61
N ILE A 58 -12.66 2.75 -2.62
CA ILE A 58 -12.18 3.68 -1.60
C ILE A 58 -12.19 5.10 -2.18
N PRO A 59 -12.86 6.07 -1.52
CA PRO A 59 -12.91 7.45 -2.02
C PRO A 59 -11.50 8.03 -2.21
N ALA A 60 -11.27 8.72 -3.32
CA ALA A 60 -10.06 9.49 -3.49
C ALA A 60 -9.95 10.57 -2.40
N GLY A 61 -8.76 10.72 -1.83
CA GLY A 61 -8.49 11.60 -0.71
C GLY A 61 -8.72 10.99 0.67
N ALA A 62 -9.34 9.80 0.76
CA ALA A 62 -9.49 9.09 2.03
C ALA A 62 -8.11 8.79 2.63
N ARG A 63 -8.02 8.87 3.96
CA ARG A 63 -6.86 8.42 4.73
C ARG A 63 -7.07 7.01 5.19
N LEU A 64 -5.97 6.25 5.22
CA LEU A 64 -5.97 4.86 5.59
C LEU A 64 -4.81 4.58 6.54
N ASN A 65 -5.11 3.84 7.60
CA ASN A 65 -4.10 3.16 8.40
C ASN A 65 -3.79 1.83 7.72
N ILE A 66 -2.51 1.52 7.59
CA ILE A 66 -1.99 0.37 6.86
C ILE A 66 -1.09 -0.41 7.82
N ALA A 67 -1.46 -1.64 8.14
CA ALA A 67 -0.61 -2.55 8.90
C ALA A 67 0.02 -3.57 7.95
N VAL A 68 1.34 -3.53 7.87
CA VAL A 68 2.16 -4.47 7.10
C VAL A 68 2.73 -5.52 8.05
N PRO A 69 2.34 -6.80 7.91
CA PRO A 69 2.95 -7.88 8.67
C PRO A 69 4.43 -7.98 8.32
N PHE A 70 5.30 -7.82 9.32
CA PHE A 70 6.75 -7.90 9.15
C PHE A 70 7.37 -8.82 10.21
N GLY A 71 8.14 -9.82 9.78
CA GLY A 71 8.75 -10.81 10.68
C GLY A 71 7.72 -11.71 11.38
N ASP A 72 7.98 -12.05 12.65
CA ASP A 72 7.17 -12.95 13.47
C ASP A 72 5.90 -12.28 14.06
N TRP A 73 5.05 -11.65 13.22
CA TRP A 73 3.67 -11.20 13.50
C TRP A 73 3.39 -10.31 14.74
N LYS A 74 4.36 -10.12 15.65
CA LYS A 74 4.22 -9.36 16.90
C LYS A 74 4.46 -7.88 16.73
N ASP A 75 5.19 -7.49 15.69
CA ASP A 75 5.50 -6.10 15.36
C ASP A 75 4.96 -5.80 13.95
N ASN A 76 3.67 -5.49 13.87
CA ASN A 76 3.11 -4.96 12.62
C ASN A 76 3.72 -3.58 12.38
N LEU A 77 4.17 -3.35 11.14
CA LEU A 77 4.57 -2.02 10.72
C LEU A 77 3.32 -1.22 10.40
N GLU A 78 3.07 -0.17 11.17
CA GLU A 78 1.94 0.74 10.98
C GLU A 78 2.36 1.92 10.12
N LEU A 79 1.61 2.18 9.06
CA LEU A 79 1.82 3.27 8.12
C LEU A 79 0.51 4.02 7.90
N ALA A 80 0.60 5.32 7.66
CA ALA A 80 -0.53 6.11 7.18
C ALA A 80 -0.41 6.36 5.69
N GLY A 81 -1.52 6.34 4.97
CA GLY A 81 -1.54 6.62 3.54
C GLY A 81 -2.81 7.29 3.07
N LYS A 82 -2.69 8.04 1.98
CA LYS A 82 -3.80 8.73 1.32
C LYS A 82 -4.13 8.08 -0.01
N ALA A 83 -5.42 7.83 -0.24
CA ALA A 83 -5.93 7.39 -1.52
C ALA A 83 -5.75 8.50 -2.57
N MET A 84 -4.90 8.25 -3.57
CA MET A 84 -4.68 9.19 -4.67
C MET A 84 -5.63 8.95 -5.83
N TRP A 85 -6.00 7.68 -6.05
CA TRP A 85 -6.96 7.27 -7.06
C TRP A 85 -7.54 5.90 -6.69
N CYS A 86 -8.75 5.63 -7.18
CA CYS A 86 -9.42 4.33 -7.11
C CYS A 86 -10.06 4.04 -8.46
N ARG A 87 -9.89 2.83 -8.98
CA ARG A 87 -10.49 2.39 -10.26
C ARG A 87 -10.83 0.91 -10.21
N PRO A 88 -11.81 0.43 -11.00
CA PRO A 88 -12.09 -1.00 -11.12
C PRO A 88 -10.83 -1.77 -11.49
N ALA A 89 -10.61 -2.91 -10.85
CA ALA A 89 -9.52 -3.81 -11.19
C ALA A 89 -9.83 -4.49 -12.53
N GLU A 90 -8.84 -4.56 -13.42
CA GLU A 90 -9.02 -5.20 -14.73
C GLU A 90 -8.92 -6.72 -14.57
N GLY A 91 -9.99 -7.44 -14.93
CA GLY A 91 -9.99 -8.90 -14.96
C GLY A 91 -10.33 -9.60 -13.64
N CYS A 92 -10.65 -8.86 -12.56
CA CYS A 92 -11.11 -9.41 -11.29
C CYS A 92 -12.20 -8.54 -10.64
N PRO A 93 -13.09 -9.13 -9.81
CA PRO A 93 -14.04 -8.35 -9.03
C PRO A 93 -13.30 -7.57 -7.93
N GLY A 94 -13.30 -6.24 -8.03
CA GLY A 94 -12.69 -5.38 -7.03
C GLY A 94 -12.20 -4.06 -7.60
N TYR A 95 -11.39 -3.36 -6.82
CA TYR A 95 -10.84 -2.06 -7.15
C TYR A 95 -9.34 -2.02 -6.88
N TRP A 96 -8.61 -1.40 -7.78
CA TRP A 96 -7.25 -0.96 -7.51
C TRP A 96 -7.27 0.41 -6.87
N VAL A 97 -6.51 0.54 -5.79
CA VAL A 97 -6.34 1.80 -5.08
C VAL A 97 -4.85 2.14 -5.04
N GLY A 98 -4.53 3.35 -5.52
CA GLY A 98 -3.19 3.89 -5.41
C GLY A 98 -3.07 4.72 -4.15
N LEU A 99 -2.19 4.30 -3.25
CA LEU A 99 -1.91 4.96 -1.99
C LEU A 99 -0.57 5.71 -2.07
N GLN A 100 -0.57 6.95 -1.60
CA GLN A 100 0.63 7.69 -1.25
C GLN A 100 0.84 7.56 0.26
N LEU A 101 2.03 7.14 0.69
CA LEU A 101 2.34 7.11 2.10
C LEU A 101 2.48 8.55 2.63
N GLU A 102 1.83 8.83 3.76
CA GLU A 102 2.01 10.05 4.52
C GLU A 102 3.17 9.83 5.52
N ASP A 103 3.80 10.91 6.01
CA ASP A 103 4.92 10.81 6.94
C ASP A 103 4.50 10.06 8.21
N ALA A 104 4.88 8.79 8.32
CA ALA A 104 4.83 8.02 9.56
C ALA A 104 6.02 8.41 10.46
N CYS A 105 6.09 7.85 11.67
CA CYS A 105 7.24 8.03 12.53
C CYS A 105 8.54 7.62 11.81
N ARG A 106 9.65 8.28 12.14
CA ARG A 106 10.96 8.04 11.50
C ARG A 106 11.36 6.56 11.52
N GLU A 107 11.10 5.89 12.64
CA GLU A 107 11.39 4.47 12.84
C GLU A 107 10.57 3.58 11.90
N ASP A 108 9.28 3.90 11.70
CA ASP A 108 8.39 3.14 10.82
C ASP A 108 8.74 3.35 9.36
N MET A 109 9.11 4.58 8.97
CA MET A 109 9.61 4.84 7.63
C MET A 109 10.95 4.14 7.35
N GLU A 110 11.84 4.04 8.34
CA GLU A 110 13.09 3.28 8.21
C GLU A 110 12.81 1.78 8.04
N ARG A 111 11.89 1.21 8.83
CA ARG A 111 11.43 -0.17 8.67
C ARG A 111 10.76 -0.41 7.32
N TRP A 112 9.93 0.52 6.84
CA TRP A 112 9.31 0.42 5.51
C TRP A 112 10.35 0.39 4.40
N CYS A 113 11.38 1.25 4.48
CA CYS A 113 12.48 1.22 3.53
C CYS A 113 13.18 -0.15 3.50
N GLN A 114 13.35 -0.79 4.66
CA GLN A 114 13.91 -2.14 4.75
C GLN A 114 12.97 -3.18 4.10
N VAL A 115 11.66 -3.09 4.32
CA VAL A 115 10.66 -3.98 3.70
C VAL A 115 10.74 -3.87 2.17
N VAL A 116 10.69 -2.65 1.64
CA VAL A 116 10.79 -2.40 0.19
C VAL A 116 12.12 -2.94 -0.36
N TYR A 117 13.22 -2.73 0.36
CA TYR A 117 14.52 -3.24 -0.04
C TYR A 117 14.57 -4.78 -0.08
N LEU A 118 14.10 -5.46 0.97
CA LEU A 118 14.06 -6.92 1.04
C LEU A 118 13.19 -7.51 -0.08
N MET A 119 11.99 -6.97 -0.28
CA MET A 119 11.08 -7.43 -1.35
C MET A 119 11.64 -7.19 -2.75
N SER A 120 12.39 -6.10 -2.95
CA SER A 120 13.05 -5.85 -4.24
C SER A 120 14.12 -6.91 -4.55
N ARG A 121 14.80 -7.44 -3.52
CA ARG A 121 15.86 -8.46 -3.65
C ARG A 121 15.31 -9.86 -3.91
N ASP A 122 14.27 -10.28 -3.18
CA ASP A 122 13.66 -11.61 -3.36
C ASP A 122 13.15 -11.81 -4.79
N ARG A 123 12.66 -10.73 -5.42
CA ARG A 123 12.25 -10.75 -6.83
C ARG A 123 13.42 -10.91 -7.80
N GLN A 124 14.57 -10.31 -7.52
CA GLN A 124 15.77 -10.45 -8.37
C GLN A 124 16.35 -11.87 -8.29
N ALA A 125 16.35 -12.47 -7.10
CA ALA A 125 16.78 -13.86 -6.90
C ALA A 125 15.86 -14.84 -7.65
N SER A 126 14.54 -14.65 -7.57
CA SER A 126 13.54 -15.51 -8.24
C SER A 126 13.52 -15.38 -9.78
N ARG A 127 14.11 -14.32 -10.34
CA ARG A 127 14.23 -14.12 -11.80
C ARG A 127 15.53 -14.68 -12.39
N SER A 128 16.47 -15.07 -11.55
CA SER A 128 17.82 -15.51 -11.95
C SER A 128 18.04 -17.03 -11.83
N ALA A 129 16.99 -17.76 -11.44
CA ALA A 129 16.93 -19.22 -11.34
C ALA A 129 16.00 -19.78 -12.42
#